data_AF-A0A835AP40-F1
#
_entry.id   AF-A0A835AP40-F1
#
_cell.length_a   1.000
_cell.length_b   1.000
_cell.length_c   1.000
_cell.angle_alpha   90.00
_cell.angle_beta   90.00
_cell.angle_gamma   90.00
#
_symmetry.space_group_name_H-M   'P 1'
#
loop_
_entity.id
_entity.type
_entity.pdbx_description
1 polymer ?
#
loop_
_entity_poly.entity_id
_entity_poly.type
_entity_poly.pdbx_seq_one_letter_code
_entity_poly.pdbx_strand_id
1 'polypeptide(L)'
;MGCLQTKQASRSPNSLDTGEAVALAAETSFTVSEVEALHDLFRKISNSVVKDNLIHKEEFHRALFRNKMKQNLFVDRVFELFDKKRNGVIEFGEFVRSLSVFHPDAPEEQKVAFAFKLYDLGQTGFIERHEVCIAFLFVSSFMIFSYHNGVHSCIQLHYVLHSFS
;
A
#
# COMPACT_ATOMS: atom_id res chain seq x y z
N MET A 1 0.40 -40.93 36.81
CA MET A 1 -0.42 -39.72 36.91
C MET A 1 0.19 -38.68 35.97
N GLY A 2 -0.52 -38.34 34.91
CA GLY A 2 -0.02 -37.56 33.77
C GLY A 2 -0.05 -36.04 33.98
N CYS A 3 0.85 -35.38 33.27
CA CYS A 3 1.16 -33.95 33.22
C CYS A 3 -0.02 -32.99 33.07
N LEU A 4 0.13 -31.81 33.67
CA LEU A 4 -0.32 -30.53 33.11
C LEU A 4 0.85 -29.55 33.12
N GLN A 5 1.67 -29.60 32.07
CA GLN A 5 2.55 -28.49 31.72
C GLN A 5 1.78 -27.62 30.73
N THR A 6 1.34 -26.46 31.19
CA THR A 6 0.77 -25.40 30.36
C THR A 6 1.85 -24.99 29.36
N LYS A 7 1.69 -25.42 28.10
CA LYS A 7 2.52 -24.94 26.98
C LYS A 7 2.23 -23.45 26.79
N GLN A 8 3.11 -22.59 27.31
CA GLN A 8 3.24 -21.23 26.81
C GLN A 8 3.71 -21.35 25.35
N ALA A 9 2.79 -21.11 24.42
CA ALA A 9 3.12 -20.94 23.02
C ALA A 9 4.03 -19.71 22.90
N SER A 10 5.28 -19.94 22.52
CA SER A 10 6.27 -18.91 22.25
C SER A 10 5.78 -18.03 21.09
N ARG A 11 5.27 -16.83 21.41
CA ARG A 11 4.94 -15.79 20.43
C ARG A 11 6.23 -15.38 19.69
N SER A 12 6.23 -15.45 18.36
CA SER A 12 7.30 -14.87 17.57
C SER A 12 7.20 -13.33 17.66
N PRO A 13 8.33 -12.62 17.78
CA PRO A 13 8.35 -11.15 17.92
C PRO A 13 7.85 -10.39 16.68
N ASN A 14 7.43 -11.10 15.62
CA ASN A 14 7.03 -10.54 14.32
C ASN A 14 5.56 -10.83 13.95
N SER A 15 4.74 -11.35 14.86
CA SER A 15 3.32 -11.64 14.57
C SER A 15 2.46 -10.37 14.68
N LEU A 16 1.61 -10.10 13.67
CA LEU A 16 0.60 -9.04 13.75
C LEU A 16 -0.33 -9.35 14.91
N ASP A 17 -0.63 -8.36 15.75
CA ASP A 17 -1.62 -8.56 16.79
C ASP A 17 -3.01 -8.69 16.14
N THR A 18 -3.74 -9.75 16.52
CA THR A 18 -5.07 -10.02 15.97
C THR A 18 -6.03 -8.85 16.23
N GLY A 19 -5.85 -8.09 17.31
CA GLY A 19 -6.65 -6.90 17.60
C GLY A 19 -6.42 -5.77 16.59
N GLU A 20 -5.17 -5.54 16.20
CA GLU A 20 -4.81 -4.54 15.18
C GLU A 20 -5.38 -4.91 13.80
N ALA A 21 -5.29 -6.20 13.42
CA ALA A 21 -5.84 -6.70 12.17
C ALA A 21 -7.36 -6.48 12.07
N VAL A 22 -8.08 -6.76 13.16
CA VAL A 22 -9.53 -6.56 13.25
C VAL A 22 -9.90 -5.08 13.17
N ALA A 23 -9.16 -4.21 13.86
CA ALA A 23 -9.40 -2.78 13.81
C ALA A 23 -9.23 -2.21 12.40
N LEU A 24 -8.15 -2.58 11.71
CA LEU A 24 -7.89 -2.14 10.33
C LEU A 24 -8.91 -2.71 9.33
N ALA A 25 -9.35 -3.95 9.51
CA ALA A 25 -10.41 -4.53 8.69
C ALA A 25 -11.75 -3.80 8.89
N ALA A 26 -12.06 -3.35 10.10
CA ALA A 26 -13.28 -2.59 10.37
C ALA A 26 -13.24 -1.16 9.78
N GLU A 27 -12.05 -0.57 9.65
CA GLU A 27 -11.85 0.78 9.08
C GLU A 27 -11.73 0.80 7.55
N THR A 28 -11.60 -0.37 6.91
CA THR A 28 -11.31 -0.47 5.47
C THR A 28 -12.27 -1.45 4.79
N SER A 29 -12.21 -1.53 3.45
CA SER A 29 -12.97 -2.51 2.68
C SER A 29 -12.36 -3.92 2.71
N PHE A 30 -11.30 -4.15 3.50
CA PHE A 30 -10.62 -5.44 3.59
C PHE A 30 -11.18 -6.30 4.72
N THR A 31 -11.15 -7.62 4.52
CA THR A 31 -11.36 -8.62 5.56
C THR A 31 -10.13 -8.80 6.45
N VAL A 32 -10.31 -9.40 7.64
CA VAL A 32 -9.18 -9.68 8.57
C VAL A 32 -8.08 -10.50 7.90
N SER A 33 -8.46 -11.53 7.13
CA SER A 33 -7.49 -12.38 6.41
C SER A 33 -6.73 -11.62 5.32
N GLU A 34 -7.37 -10.64 4.67
CA GLU A 34 -6.67 -9.78 3.71
C GLU A 34 -5.71 -8.83 4.39
N VAL A 35 -6.07 -8.27 5.56
CA VAL A 35 -5.16 -7.45 6.37
C VAL A 35 -3.93 -8.25 6.82
N GLU A 36 -4.11 -9.52 7.22
CA GLU A 36 -3.00 -10.42 7.54
C GLU A 36 -2.10 -10.67 6.32
N ALA A 37 -2.68 -10.90 5.14
CA ALA A 37 -1.91 -11.04 3.90
C ALA A 37 -1.15 -9.76 3.52
N LEU A 38 -1.77 -8.59 3.73
CA LEU A 38 -1.13 -7.29 3.55
C LEU A 38 0.03 -7.08 4.53
N HIS A 39 -0.05 -7.62 5.74
CA HIS A 39 1.04 -7.56 6.71
C HIS A 39 2.26 -8.37 6.25
N ASP A 40 2.06 -9.53 5.65
CA ASP A 40 3.16 -10.29 5.06
C ASP A 40 3.80 -9.56 3.88
N LEU A 41 3.02 -8.83 3.08
CA LEU A 41 3.55 -7.95 2.04
C LEU A 41 4.33 -6.78 2.64
N PHE A 42 3.75 -6.08 3.62
CA PHE A 42 4.37 -4.98 4.32
C PHE A 42 5.73 -5.40 4.87
N ARG A 43 5.80 -6.54 5.58
CA ARG A 43 7.04 -7.07 6.14
C ARG A 43 8.11 -7.32 5.08
N LYS A 44 7.73 -7.81 3.88
CA LYS A 44 8.68 -8.04 2.79
C LYS A 44 9.30 -6.73 2.29
N ILE A 45 8.51 -5.65 2.25
CA ILE A 45 8.97 -4.34 1.79
C ILE A 45 9.81 -3.66 2.88
N SER A 46 9.28 -3.58 4.11
CA SER A 46 9.85 -2.89 5.28
C SER A 46 11.08 -3.56 5.90
N ASN A 47 11.55 -4.66 5.31
CA ASN A 47 12.76 -5.37 5.73
C ASN A 47 13.72 -5.56 4.55
N SER A 48 13.50 -4.81 3.46
CA SER A 48 14.27 -4.96 2.22
C SER A 48 15.62 -4.25 2.29
N VAL A 49 15.74 -3.16 3.06
CA VAL A 49 16.98 -2.43 3.28
C VAL A 49 17.28 -2.32 4.77
N VAL A 50 16.33 -1.81 5.55
CA VAL A 50 16.43 -1.64 7.01
C VAL A 50 15.41 -2.57 7.66
N LYS A 51 15.75 -3.20 8.79
CA LYS A 51 14.87 -4.14 9.49
C LYS A 51 14.24 -3.49 10.72
N ASP A 52 13.45 -2.45 10.50
CA ASP A 52 12.78 -1.68 11.56
C ASP A 52 11.24 -1.77 11.51
N ASN A 53 10.69 -2.53 10.57
CA ASN A 53 9.24 -2.65 10.32
C ASN A 53 8.58 -1.31 9.94
N LEU A 54 9.34 -0.42 9.31
CA LEU A 54 8.86 0.81 8.68
C LEU A 54 9.21 0.74 7.21
N ILE A 55 8.36 1.26 6.33
CA ILE A 55 8.71 1.37 4.91
C ILE A 55 9.32 2.75 4.69
N HIS A 56 10.61 2.77 4.39
CA HIS A 56 11.31 3.98 3.97
C HIS A 56 11.09 4.27 2.50
N LYS A 57 11.34 5.51 2.09
CA LYS A 57 11.18 5.96 0.70
C LYS A 57 11.98 5.09 -0.28
N GLU A 58 13.20 4.70 0.07
CA GLU A 58 14.06 3.83 -0.73
C GLU A 58 13.48 2.42 -0.89
N GLU A 59 12.90 1.87 0.17
CA GLU A 59 12.29 0.53 0.17
C GLU A 59 11.02 0.52 -0.67
N PHE A 60 10.21 1.58 -0.55
CA PHE A 60 9.03 1.79 -1.36
C PHE A 60 9.36 1.89 -2.85
N HIS A 61 10.40 2.66 -3.20
CA HIS A 61 10.91 2.74 -4.59
C HIS A 61 11.34 1.37 -5.12
N ARG A 62 12.09 0.60 -4.32
CA ARG A 62 12.55 -0.73 -4.71
C ARG A 62 11.39 -1.69 -4.96
N ALA A 63 10.37 -1.65 -4.09
CA ALA A 63 9.17 -2.48 -4.21
C ALA A 63 8.40 -2.19 -5.50
N LEU A 64 8.29 -0.93 -5.91
CA LEU A 64 7.56 -0.54 -7.12
C LEU A 64 8.36 -0.70 -8.42
N PHE A 65 9.68 -0.47 -8.42
CA PHE A 65 10.48 -0.37 -9.65
C PHE A 65 11.53 -1.48 -9.86
N ARG A 66 11.55 -2.53 -9.02
CA ARG A 66 12.50 -3.66 -9.14
C ARG A 66 13.94 -3.19 -9.43
N ASN A 67 14.44 -2.22 -8.66
CA ASN A 67 15.78 -1.62 -8.81
C ASN A 67 16.04 -0.70 -10.04
N LYS A 68 15.04 -0.28 -10.81
CA LYS A 68 15.26 0.81 -11.78
C LYS A 68 15.28 2.16 -11.04
N MET A 69 16.47 2.64 -10.71
CA MET A 69 16.77 3.96 -10.09
C MET A 69 16.47 5.13 -11.04
N LYS A 70 15.29 5.17 -11.67
CA LYS A 70 14.82 6.40 -12.30
C LYS A 70 14.09 7.18 -11.21
N GLN A 71 14.62 8.33 -10.82
CA GLN A 71 13.86 9.29 -10.03
C GLN A 71 12.54 9.54 -10.76
N ASN A 72 11.47 9.11 -10.13
CA ASN A 72 10.16 9.21 -10.69
C ASN A 72 9.34 9.98 -9.68
N LEU A 73 9.10 11.26 -9.98
CA LEU A 73 8.32 12.19 -9.16
C LEU A 73 6.98 11.56 -8.72
N PHE A 74 6.45 10.64 -9.51
CA PHE A 74 5.25 9.87 -9.16
C PHE A 74 5.39 9.05 -7.88
N VAL A 75 6.53 8.42 -7.65
CA VAL A 75 6.74 7.55 -6.49
C VAL A 75 6.80 8.37 -5.22
N ASP A 76 7.45 9.52 -5.30
CA ASP A 76 7.51 10.50 -4.22
C ASP A 76 6.09 10.93 -3.86
N ARG A 77 5.24 11.21 -4.85
CA ARG A 77 3.84 11.57 -4.62
C ARG A 77 3.01 10.44 -4.04
N VAL A 78 3.14 9.22 -4.56
CA VAL A 78 2.43 8.06 -3.98
C VAL A 78 2.91 7.81 -2.54
N PHE A 79 4.21 7.95 -2.28
CA PHE A 79 4.76 7.83 -0.93
C PHE A 79 4.16 8.89 0.01
N GLU A 80 4.10 10.15 -0.40
CA GLU A 80 3.48 11.24 0.37
C GLU A 80 1.99 11.01 0.64
N LEU A 81 1.27 10.32 -0.25
CA LEU A 81 -0.13 9.96 -0.02
C LEU A 81 -0.28 8.79 0.95
N PHE A 82 0.73 7.92 1.03
CA PHE A 82 0.76 6.79 1.95
C PHE A 82 1.22 7.21 3.35
N ASP A 83 2.21 8.11 3.47
CA ASP A 83 2.69 8.71 4.72
C ASP A 83 1.71 9.79 5.21
N LYS A 84 0.60 9.35 5.80
CA LYS A 84 -0.47 10.23 6.30
C LYS A 84 0.00 11.07 7.49
N LYS A 85 0.92 10.54 8.30
CA LYS A 85 1.52 11.23 9.45
C LYS A 85 2.61 12.22 9.06
N ARG A 86 3.10 12.17 7.82
CA ARG A 86 4.18 13.02 7.28
C ARG A 86 5.46 12.93 8.10
N ASN A 87 5.80 11.73 8.57
CA ASN A 87 7.00 11.48 9.37
C ASN A 87 8.15 10.89 8.54
N GLY A 88 7.97 10.73 7.23
CA GLY A 88 8.98 10.23 6.29
C GLY A 88 9.04 8.70 6.20
N VAL A 89 8.14 8.00 6.87
CA VAL A 89 8.04 6.53 6.85
C VAL A 89 6.58 6.12 6.71
N ILE A 90 6.33 4.93 6.15
CA ILE A 90 4.97 4.38 6.10
C ILE A 90 4.87 3.27 7.16
N GLU A 91 4.00 3.46 8.13
CA GLU A 91 3.65 2.44 9.11
C GLU A 91 2.62 1.44 8.55
N PHE A 92 2.48 0.27 9.18
CA PHE A 92 1.58 -0.78 8.69
C PHE A 92 0.12 -0.30 8.54
N GLY A 93 -0.42 0.41 9.53
CA GLY A 93 -1.77 0.94 9.46
C GLY A 93 -1.95 2.02 8.38
N GLU A 94 -0.90 2.76 8.03
CA GLU A 94 -0.94 3.73 6.92
C GLU A 94 -0.92 3.02 5.57
N PHE A 95 -0.12 1.96 5.45
CA PHE A 95 -0.07 1.11 4.27
C PHE A 95 -1.43 0.48 3.95
N VAL A 96 -2.09 -0.14 4.93
CA VAL A 96 -3.40 -0.78 4.75
C VAL A 96 -4.48 0.25 4.37
N ARG A 97 -4.57 1.37 5.09
CA ARG A 97 -5.56 2.43 4.82
C ARG A 97 -5.33 3.19 3.53
N SER A 98 -4.13 3.11 2.95
CA SER A 98 -3.83 3.75 1.66
C SER A 98 -4.12 2.79 0.52
N LEU A 99 -3.86 1.50 0.71
CA LEU A 99 -4.24 0.46 -0.25
C LEU A 99 -5.75 0.21 -0.31
N SER A 100 -6.49 0.50 0.77
CA SER A 100 -7.94 0.28 0.81
C SER A 100 -8.70 1.05 -0.27
N VAL A 101 -8.19 2.20 -0.71
CA VAL A 101 -8.80 2.98 -1.80
C VAL A 101 -8.84 2.20 -3.11
N PHE A 102 -7.87 1.30 -3.33
CA PHE A 102 -7.82 0.46 -4.53
C PHE A 102 -8.68 -0.80 -4.41
N HIS A 103 -9.35 -1.01 -3.28
CA HIS A 103 -10.27 -2.12 -3.13
C HIS A 103 -11.45 -1.94 -4.11
N PRO A 104 -11.90 -3.02 -4.78
CA PRO A 104 -13.05 -2.98 -5.69
C PRO A 104 -14.29 -2.37 -5.04
N ASP A 105 -14.57 -2.77 -3.79
CA ASP A 105 -15.72 -2.31 -3.02
C ASP A 105 -15.48 -0.97 -2.28
N ALA A 106 -14.32 -0.34 -2.45
CA ALA A 106 -14.10 0.99 -1.90
C ALA A 106 -15.00 2.02 -2.61
N PRO A 107 -15.58 2.99 -1.86
CA PRO A 107 -16.45 4.00 -2.43
C PRO A 107 -15.76 4.78 -3.55
N GLU A 108 -16.49 5.03 -4.64
CA GLU A 108 -15.97 5.75 -5.80
C GLU A 108 -15.46 7.15 -5.42
N GLU A 109 -16.15 7.82 -4.49
CA GLU A 109 -15.72 9.13 -3.95
C GLU A 109 -14.31 9.10 -3.36
N GLN A 110 -13.93 8.02 -2.67
CA GLN A 110 -12.57 7.87 -2.12
C GLN A 110 -11.54 7.67 -3.22
N LYS A 111 -11.89 6.91 -4.27
CA LYS A 111 -11.04 6.68 -5.44
C LYS A 111 -10.79 7.98 -6.20
N VAL A 112 -11.85 8.76 -6.43
CA VAL A 112 -11.78 10.06 -7.09
C VAL A 112 -10.97 11.04 -6.25
N ALA A 113 -11.21 11.12 -4.94
CA ALA A 113 -10.47 12.00 -4.05
C ALA A 113 -8.97 11.65 -4.00
N PHE A 114 -8.62 10.36 -3.99
CA PHE A 114 -7.23 9.92 -4.04
C PHE A 114 -6.58 10.28 -5.37
N ALA A 115 -7.25 10.01 -6.50
CA ALA A 115 -6.76 10.37 -7.82
C ALA A 115 -6.52 11.88 -7.94
N PHE A 116 -7.43 12.69 -7.39
CA PHE A 116 -7.27 14.15 -7.37
C PHE A 116 -6.00 14.56 -6.60
N LYS A 117 -5.80 14.03 -5.39
CA LYS A 117 -4.61 14.33 -4.56
C LYS A 117 -3.31 13.87 -5.21
N LEU A 118 -3.36 12.79 -5.99
CA LEU A 118 -2.22 12.28 -6.75
C LEU A 118 -1.82 13.25 -7.88
N TYR A 119 -2.79 13.94 -8.50
CA TYR A 119 -2.55 14.85 -9.62
C TYR A 119 -2.31 16.32 -9.24
N ASP A 120 -2.84 16.78 -8.10
CA ASP A 120 -2.54 18.10 -7.54
C ASP A 120 -1.14 18.10 -6.90
N LEU A 121 -0.10 18.18 -7.75
CA LEU A 121 1.30 18.14 -7.34
C LEU A 121 1.63 19.36 -6.47
N GLY A 122 1.07 20.51 -6.80
CA GLY A 122 1.21 21.76 -6.06
C GLY A 122 0.44 21.82 -4.74
N GLN A 123 -0.43 20.84 -4.44
CA GLN A 123 -1.35 20.87 -3.29
C GLN A 123 -2.18 22.16 -3.23
N THR A 124 -2.51 22.70 -4.40
CA THR A 124 -3.23 23.97 -4.55
C THR A 124 -4.74 23.80 -4.34
N GLY A 125 -5.22 22.56 -4.32
CA GLY A 125 -6.64 22.23 -4.38
C GLY A 125 -7.19 22.23 -5.82
N PHE A 126 -6.34 22.41 -6.83
CA PHE A 126 -6.69 22.43 -8.25
C PHE A 126 -5.65 21.65 -9.05
N ILE A 127 -6.08 20.97 -10.11
CA ILE A 127 -5.14 20.35 -11.07
C ILE A 127 -4.79 21.41 -12.10
N GLU A 128 -3.56 21.91 -12.06
CA GLU A 128 -3.07 22.90 -13.00
C GLU A 128 -2.84 22.30 -14.39
N ARG A 129 -2.93 23.14 -15.43
CA ARG A 129 -2.81 22.70 -16.83
C ARG A 129 -1.51 21.92 -17.12
N HIS A 130 -0.43 22.24 -16.43
CA HIS A 130 0.85 21.57 -16.58
C HIS A 130 0.88 20.18 -15.90
N GLU A 131 0.02 19.95 -14.89
CA GLU A 131 -0.12 18.68 -14.17
C GLU A 131 -1.00 17.67 -14.92
N VAL A 132 -1.96 18.16 -15.73
CA VAL A 132 -2.86 17.32 -16.55
C VAL A 132 -2.11 16.47 -17.58
N CYS A 133 -1.07 17.01 -18.21
CA CYS A 133 -0.24 16.27 -19.19
C CYS A 133 0.49 15.09 -18.54
N ILE A 134 0.93 15.28 -17.31
CA ILE A 134 1.57 14.23 -16.51
C ILE A 134 0.49 13.20 -16.20
N ALA A 135 -0.65 13.61 -15.62
CA ALA A 135 -1.77 12.76 -15.23
C ALA A 135 -2.25 11.78 -16.30
N PHE A 136 -2.39 12.23 -17.56
CA PHE A 136 -2.94 11.45 -18.66
C PHE A 136 -2.12 10.18 -19.00
N LEU A 137 -0.81 10.18 -18.72
CA LEU A 137 0.05 9.01 -18.90
C LEU A 137 -0.11 7.98 -17.77
N PHE A 138 -0.65 8.36 -16.60
CA PHE A 138 -0.75 7.51 -15.41
C PHE A 138 -2.13 6.86 -15.26
N VAL A 139 -3.22 7.57 -15.60
CA VAL A 139 -4.60 7.02 -15.52
C VAL A 139 -4.71 5.74 -16.36
N SER A 140 -4.08 5.73 -17.53
CA SER A 140 -4.12 4.59 -18.45
C SER A 140 -3.41 3.35 -17.88
N SER A 141 -2.27 3.48 -17.18
CA SER A 141 -1.62 2.30 -16.58
C SER A 141 -2.24 1.86 -15.26
N PHE A 142 -2.74 2.79 -14.44
CA PHE A 142 -3.21 2.49 -13.08
C PHE A 142 -4.71 2.14 -13.01
N MET A 143 -5.58 2.80 -13.79
CA MET A 143 -7.02 2.52 -13.79
C MET A 143 -7.41 1.35 -14.72
N ILE A 144 -6.70 1.12 -15.82
CA ILE A 144 -6.94 -0.07 -16.66
C ILE A 144 -6.65 -1.36 -15.88
N PHE A 145 -5.64 -1.33 -14.99
CA PHE A 145 -5.32 -2.47 -14.13
C PHE A 145 -6.44 -2.80 -13.15
N SER A 146 -7.08 -1.77 -12.59
CA SER A 146 -8.20 -1.89 -11.66
C SER A 146 -9.51 -2.26 -12.34
N TYR A 147 -9.73 -1.83 -13.59
CA TYR A 147 -10.98 -2.05 -14.34
C TYR A 147 -11.04 -3.41 -15.05
N HIS A 148 -9.90 -3.95 -15.52
CA HIS A 148 -9.89 -5.20 -16.30
C HIS A 148 -9.75 -6.48 -15.46
N ASN A 149 -9.43 -6.37 -14.15
CA ASN A 149 -9.13 -7.53 -13.30
C ASN A 149 -10.05 -7.59 -12.06
N GLY A 150 -11.36 -7.72 -12.29
CA GLY A 150 -12.33 -8.02 -11.24
C GLY A 150 -11.79 -9.06 -10.25
N VAL A 151 -11.63 -8.60 -9.01
CA VAL A 151 -11.41 -9.28 -7.71
C VAL A 151 -11.12 -10.79 -7.71
N HIS A 152 -10.10 -11.25 -8.43
CA HIS A 152 -9.63 -12.64 -8.33
C HIS A 152 -8.11 -12.78 -8.18
N SER A 153 -7.44 -11.71 -7.74
CA SER A 153 -6.02 -11.83 -7.36
C SER A 153 -5.57 -10.79 -6.34
N CYS A 154 -5.90 -11.03 -5.07
CA CYS A 154 -5.16 -10.45 -3.94
C CYS A 154 -3.68 -10.90 -3.87
N ILE A 155 -3.13 -11.53 -4.92
CA ILE A 155 -1.75 -12.08 -4.95
C ILE A 155 -0.93 -11.56 -6.15
N GLN A 156 -1.51 -10.86 -7.13
CA GLN A 156 -0.75 -10.34 -8.29
C GLN A 156 -0.24 -8.90 -8.11
N LEU A 157 0.50 -8.67 -7.02
CA LEU A 157 1.63 -7.73 -7.07
C LEU A 157 2.67 -8.16 -8.13
N HIS A 158 2.57 -9.39 -8.64
CA HIS A 158 3.34 -9.92 -9.76
C HIS A 158 2.99 -9.29 -11.12
N TYR A 159 1.79 -8.73 -11.33
CA TYR A 159 1.40 -8.17 -12.65
C TYR A 159 1.61 -6.65 -12.78
N VAL A 160 1.65 -5.91 -11.67
CA VAL A 160 2.06 -4.49 -11.66
C VAL A 160 3.50 -4.33 -12.23
N LEU A 161 4.30 -5.40 -12.15
CA LEU A 161 5.70 -5.42 -12.60
C LEU A 161 5.92 -5.95 -14.03
N HIS A 162 4.87 -6.43 -14.72
CA HIS A 162 4.99 -6.95 -16.10
C HIS A 162 4.51 -5.94 -17.17
N SER A 163 3.82 -4.86 -16.77
CA SER A 163 3.38 -3.79 -17.69
C SER A 163 4.34 -2.59 -17.78
N PHE A 164 5.49 -2.64 -17.10
CA PHE A 164 6.57 -1.64 -17.17
C PHE A 164 7.88 -2.22 -17.76
N SER A 165 7.75 -3.17 -18.69
CA SER A 165 8.79 -3.53 -19.65
C SER A 165 8.37 -3.17 -21.06
#